data_AF-A0A0M9DXE9-F1
#
_entry.id   AF-A0A0M9DXE9-F1
#
_cell.length_a   1.000
_cell.length_b   1.000
_cell.length_c   1.000
_cell.angle_alpha   90.00
_cell.angle_beta   90.00
_cell.angle_gamma   90.00
#
_symmetry.space_group_name_H-M   'P 1'
#
loop_
_entity.id
_entity.type
_entity.pdbx_description
1 polymer ?
#
loop_
_entity_poly.entity_id
_entity_poly.type
_entity_poly.pdbx_seq_one_letter_code
_entity_poly.pdbx_strand_id
1 'polypeptide(L)'
;MENLWPDEVGTTTIVSPVAILREQAELLGEKMKNIVAAEVSSFDSSTDSIIYHFYIVAPTLGNYRYRLFTVSHNVTLYPLEIYVDDELGKEVEAKQEIDDRTGKDYCVITAKT
;
A
#
# COMPACT_ATOMS: atom_id res chain seq x y z
N MET A 1 24.21 15.06 35.35
CA MET A 1 23.71 13.93 34.54
C MET A 1 24.13 14.23 33.12
N GLU A 2 24.85 13.32 32.48
CA GLU A 2 25.37 13.49 31.13
C GLU A 2 24.26 13.20 30.10
N ASN A 3 24.19 14.02 29.04
CA ASN A 3 23.24 13.80 27.94
C ASN A 3 23.79 12.67 27.04
N LEU A 4 23.03 11.58 26.90
CA LEU A 4 23.43 10.37 26.17
C LEU A 4 22.84 10.28 24.75
N TRP A 5 22.21 11.35 24.26
CA TRP A 5 21.64 11.39 22.92
C TRP A 5 22.61 12.07 21.94
N PRO A 6 22.71 11.59 20.70
CA PRO A 6 23.46 12.29 19.66
C PRO A 6 22.76 13.62 19.31
N ASP A 7 23.55 14.62 18.97
CA ASP A 7 23.04 15.95 18.58
C ASP A 7 22.16 15.90 17.31
N GLU A 8 22.33 14.85 16.49
CA GLU A 8 21.48 14.56 15.34
C GLU A 8 20.96 13.12 15.41
N VAL A 9 19.64 12.97 15.41
CA VAL A 9 18.94 11.69 15.39
C VAL A 9 18.28 11.52 14.02
N GLY A 10 18.72 10.51 13.25
CA GLY A 10 17.95 9.91 12.16
C GLY A 10 17.87 10.69 10.84
N THR A 11 18.99 10.81 10.11
CA THR A 11 18.97 11.20 8.69
C THR A 11 18.94 9.94 7.81
N THR A 12 17.86 9.18 7.86
CA THR A 12 17.60 8.14 6.86
C THR A 12 16.53 8.67 5.92
N THR A 13 16.92 9.06 4.71
CA THR A 13 16.01 9.47 3.63
C THR A 13 15.28 8.24 3.07
N ILE A 14 14.57 7.51 3.92
CA ILE A 14 13.77 6.35 3.52
C ILE A 14 12.35 6.85 3.29
N VAL A 15 11.89 6.77 2.04
CA VAL A 15 10.51 7.10 1.69
C VAL A 15 9.62 5.94 2.14
N SER A 16 8.64 6.23 3.01
CA SER A 16 7.72 5.21 3.50
C SER A 16 6.74 4.77 2.40
N PRO A 17 6.31 3.50 2.39
CA PRO A 17 5.35 3.01 1.41
C PRO A 17 4.08 3.84 1.33
N VAL A 18 3.55 4.29 2.48
CA VAL A 18 2.36 5.16 2.52
C VAL A 18 2.57 6.52 1.87
N ALA A 19 3.77 7.09 1.93
CA ALA A 19 4.07 8.35 1.25
C ALA A 19 4.00 8.17 -0.27
N ILE A 20 4.60 7.10 -0.80
CA ILE A 20 4.52 6.75 -2.22
C ILE A 20 3.08 6.53 -2.65
N LEU A 21 2.30 5.75 -1.88
CA LEU A 21 0.89 5.48 -2.20
C LEU A 21 0.04 6.75 -2.26
N ARG A 22 0.26 7.70 -1.33
CA ARG A 22 -0.46 8.98 -1.32
C ARG A 22 -0.11 9.85 -2.52
N GLU A 23 1.18 9.95 -2.84
CA GLU A 23 1.63 10.67 -4.04
C GLU A 23 1.02 10.07 -5.31
N GLN A 24 1.02 8.74 -5.45
CA GLN A 24 0.39 8.08 -6.59
C GLN A 24 -1.14 8.30 -6.64
N ALA A 25 -1.80 8.39 -5.48
CA ALA A 25 -3.22 8.68 -5.42
C ALA A 25 -3.56 10.11 -5.94
N GLU A 26 -2.73 11.10 -5.58
CA GLU A 26 -2.86 12.48 -6.06
C GLU A 26 -2.64 12.56 -7.57
N LEU A 27 -1.55 11.97 -8.08
CA LEU A 27 -1.24 11.94 -9.51
C LEU A 27 -2.34 11.26 -10.34
N LEU A 28 -2.98 10.21 -9.80
CA LEU A 28 -4.10 9.55 -10.47
C LEU A 28 -5.31 10.49 -10.59
N GLY A 29 -5.65 11.20 -9.52
CA GLY A 29 -6.76 12.16 -9.52
C GLY A 29 -6.57 13.26 -10.55
N GLU A 30 -5.37 13.84 -10.62
CA GLU A 30 -5.01 14.85 -11.62
C GLU A 30 -5.15 14.31 -13.05
N LYS A 31 -4.59 13.12 -13.31
CA LYS A 31 -4.61 12.49 -14.63
C LYS A 31 -6.02 12.15 -15.10
N MET A 32 -6.90 11.76 -14.18
CA MET A 32 -8.29 11.42 -14.46
C MET A 32 -9.25 12.62 -14.33
N LYS A 33 -8.72 13.85 -14.22
CA LYS A 33 -9.49 15.09 -14.06
C LYS A 33 -10.53 14.99 -12.93
N ASN A 34 -10.19 14.26 -11.86
CA ASN A 34 -11.05 13.99 -10.70
C ASN A 34 -12.40 13.31 -11.03
N ILE A 35 -12.57 12.72 -12.22
CA ILE A 35 -13.69 11.80 -12.49
C ILE A 35 -13.56 10.57 -11.60
N VAL A 36 -12.32 10.14 -11.40
CA VAL A 36 -11.91 9.06 -10.51
C VAL A 36 -10.80 9.61 -9.62
N ALA A 37 -10.94 9.40 -8.32
CA ALA A 37 -9.94 9.73 -7.30
C ALA A 37 -9.38 8.45 -6.68
N ALA A 38 -8.24 8.54 -6.01
CA ALA A 38 -7.71 7.45 -5.21
C ALA A 38 -7.64 7.83 -3.73
N GLU A 39 -7.82 6.85 -2.86
CA GLU A 39 -7.78 6.99 -1.41
C GLU A 39 -6.93 5.88 -0.80
N VAL A 40 -6.03 6.26 0.11
CA VAL A 40 -5.18 5.32 0.85
C VAL A 40 -5.67 5.24 2.29
N SER A 41 -6.07 4.05 2.72
CA SER A 41 -6.50 3.80 4.10
C SER A 41 -5.51 2.87 4.79
N SER A 42 -5.00 3.27 5.96
CA SER A 42 -4.18 2.42 6.81
C SER A 42 -5.07 1.58 7.72
N PHE A 43 -4.73 0.31 7.84
CA PHE A 43 -5.32 -0.61 8.79
C PHE A 43 -4.20 -1.11 9.70
N ASP A 44 -4.25 -0.70 10.96
CA ASP A 44 -3.35 -1.24 11.98
C ASP A 44 -3.85 -2.64 12.34
N SER A 45 -3.14 -3.66 11.86
CA SER A 45 -3.39 -5.01 12.33
C SER A 45 -2.80 -5.15 13.74
N SER A 46 -3.45 -5.91 14.62
CA SER A 46 -2.92 -6.23 15.96
C SER A 46 -1.66 -7.12 15.94
N THR A 47 -1.23 -7.52 14.74
CA THR A 47 -0.08 -8.36 14.44
C THR A 47 1.02 -7.52 13.79
N ASP A 48 2.27 -7.98 13.79
CA ASP A 48 3.51 -7.28 13.39
C ASP A 48 3.57 -6.68 11.96
N SER A 49 2.45 -6.67 11.24
CA SER A 49 2.29 -6.13 9.88
C SER A 49 1.46 -4.84 9.86
N ILE A 50 1.96 -3.85 9.12
CA ILE A 50 1.26 -2.64 8.74
C ILE A 50 0.60 -2.89 7.39
N ILE A 51 -0.69 -2.57 7.26
CA ILE A 51 -1.48 -2.82 6.05
C ILE A 51 -2.03 -1.51 5.52
N TYR A 52 -1.92 -1.32 4.20
CA TYR A 52 -2.55 -0.23 3.47
C TYR A 52 -3.48 -0.77 2.39
N HIS A 53 -4.66 -0.18 2.29
CA HIS A 53 -5.58 -0.43 1.20
C HIS A 53 -5.56 0.75 0.24
N PHE A 54 -5.39 0.47 -1.05
CA PHE A 54 -5.49 1.46 -2.11
C PHE A 54 -6.87 1.35 -2.78
N TYR A 55 -7.66 2.43 -2.68
CA TYR A 55 -9.00 2.49 -3.23
C TYR A 55 -9.08 3.43 -4.41
N ILE A 56 -9.91 3.05 -5.37
CA ILE A 56 -10.43 3.92 -6.42
C ILE A 56 -11.82 4.39 -5.99
N VAL A 57 -12.05 5.70 -6.02
CA VAL A 57 -13.32 6.33 -5.65
C VAL A 57 -13.87 7.07 -6.86
N ALA A 58 -15.13 6.81 -7.20
CA ALA A 58 -15.86 7.50 -8.26
C ALA A 58 -16.95 8.41 -7.65
N PRO A 59 -16.70 9.72 -7.48
CA PRO A 59 -17.67 10.64 -6.86
C PRO A 59 -18.99 10.72 -7.64
N THR A 60 -18.90 10.62 -8.96
CA THR A 60 -20.04 10.69 -9.89
C THR A 60 -20.95 9.45 -9.84
N LEU A 61 -20.44 8.33 -9.31
CA LEU A 61 -21.20 7.09 -9.13
C LEU A 61 -21.61 6.91 -7.65
N GLY A 62 -22.06 8.00 -7.01
CA GLY A 62 -22.52 7.96 -5.62
C GLY A 62 -21.41 7.64 -4.62
N ASN A 63 -20.17 8.08 -4.89
CA ASN A 63 -18.97 7.73 -4.13
C ASN A 63 -18.69 6.22 -4.08
N TYR A 64 -18.93 5.52 -5.19
CA TYR A 64 -18.55 4.12 -5.33
C TYR A 64 -17.05 3.96 -5.05
N ARG A 65 -16.71 2.99 -4.21
CA ARG A 65 -15.35 2.75 -3.72
C ARG A 65 -14.95 1.31 -4.00
N TYR A 66 -13.89 1.14 -4.79
CA TYR A 66 -13.32 -0.15 -5.17
C TYR A 66 -11.92 -0.30 -4.60
N ARG A 67 -11.61 -1.42 -3.96
CA ARG A 67 -10.25 -1.69 -3.48
C ARG A 67 -9.44 -2.30 -4.63
N LEU A 68 -8.46 -1.56 -5.14
CA LEU A 68 -7.64 -2.01 -6.26
C LEU A 68 -6.60 -3.04 -5.81
N PHE A 69 -5.87 -2.74 -4.74
CA PHE A 69 -4.87 -3.64 -4.19
C PHE A 69 -4.64 -3.37 -2.70
N THR A 70 -3.98 -4.31 -2.04
CA THR A 70 -3.57 -4.21 -0.64
C THR A 70 -2.06 -4.27 -0.56
N VAL A 71 -1.44 -3.41 0.26
CA VAL A 71 -0.01 -3.41 0.54
C VAL A 71 0.20 -3.81 1.98
N SER A 72 1.12 -4.72 2.24
CA SER A 72 1.54 -5.09 3.59
C SER A 72 3.06 -5.03 3.72
N HIS A 73 3.54 -4.56 4.87
CA HIS A 73 4.93 -4.69 5.26
C HIS A 73 5.04 -4.85 6.77
N ASN A 74 6.16 -5.39 7.25
CA ASN A 74 6.46 -5.45 8.68
C ASN A 74 7.00 -4.10 9.19
N VAL A 75 7.43 -4.02 10.45
CA VAL A 75 8.08 -2.80 10.98
C VAL A 75 9.28 -2.34 10.12
N THR A 76 9.96 -3.29 9.49
CA THR A 76 10.93 -3.01 8.41
C THR A 76 10.15 -2.67 7.14
N LEU A 77 10.10 -1.37 6.79
CA LEU A 77 9.31 -0.79 5.68
C LEU A 77 9.39 -1.55 4.34
N TYR A 78 10.54 -2.19 4.09
CA TYR A 78 10.79 -3.02 2.93
C TYR A 78 11.47 -4.33 3.35
N PRO A 79 11.29 -5.43 2.62
CA PRO A 79 10.41 -5.57 1.45
C PRO A 79 8.93 -5.45 1.85
N LEU A 80 8.11 -4.99 0.91
CA LEU A 80 6.66 -4.98 1.04
C LEU A 80 6.03 -5.96 0.06
N GLU A 81 4.83 -6.42 0.41
CA GLU A 81 4.02 -7.33 -0.37
C GLU A 81 2.78 -6.60 -0.86
N ILE A 82 2.51 -6.69 -2.16
CA ILE A 82 1.32 -6.14 -2.80
C ILE A 82 0.44 -7.31 -3.20
N TYR A 83 -0.77 -7.32 -2.67
CA TYR A 83 -1.79 -8.32 -2.90
C TYR A 83 -2.82 -7.75 -3.88
N VAL A 84 -3.00 -8.44 -4.99
CA VAL A 84 -3.96 -8.12 -6.05
C VAL A 84 -4.89 -9.32 -6.29
N ASP A 85 -6.04 -9.06 -6.91
CA ASP A 85 -6.94 -10.13 -7.35
C ASP A 85 -6.36 -10.91 -8.55
N ASP A 86 -7.00 -12.02 -8.91
CA ASP A 86 -6.55 -12.89 -10.00
C ASP A 86 -6.57 -12.22 -11.38
N GLU A 87 -7.49 -11.28 -11.63
CA GLU A 87 -7.58 -10.61 -12.93
C GLU A 87 -6.40 -9.65 -13.10
N LEU A 88 -6.19 -8.79 -12.11
CA LEU A 88 -5.05 -7.87 -12.07
C LEU A 88 -3.72 -8.61 -12.03
N GLY A 89 -3.66 -9.73 -11.28
CA GLY A 89 -2.46 -10.55 -11.17
C GLY A 89 -1.97 -11.10 -12.52
N LYS A 90 -2.89 -11.46 -13.42
CA LYS A 90 -2.55 -11.91 -14.78
C LYS A 90 -1.97 -10.77 -15.63
N GLU A 91 -2.47 -9.55 -15.47
CA GLU A 91 -1.99 -8.40 -16.24
C GLU A 91 -0.57 -7.97 -15.84
N VAL A 92 -0.24 -8.11 -14.56
CA VAL A 92 1.05 -7.68 -13.99
C VAL A 92 2.04 -8.83 -13.78
N GLU A 93 1.73 -10.03 -14.29
CA GLU A 93 2.55 -11.24 -14.16
C GLU A 93 2.93 -11.57 -12.69
N ALA A 94 2.01 -11.34 -11.76
CA ALA A 94 2.22 -11.60 -10.35
C ALA A 94 2.27 -13.10 -10.03
N LYS A 95 2.94 -13.45 -8.93
CA LYS A 95 3.00 -14.84 -8.47
C LYS A 95 1.71 -15.19 -7.75
N GLN A 96 1.11 -16.31 -8.12
CA GLN A 96 -0.06 -16.84 -7.42
C GLN A 96 0.41 -17.49 -6.12
N GLU A 97 -0.18 -17.06 -5.01
CA GLU A 97 0.12 -17.58 -3.68
C GLU A 97 -1.19 -17.79 -2.93
N ILE A 98 -1.29 -18.94 -2.25
CA ILE A 98 -2.45 -19.26 -1.45
C ILE A 98 -2.21 -18.66 -0.07
N ASP A 99 -3.07 -17.74 0.37
CA ASP A 99 -3.01 -17.26 1.74
C ASP A 99 -3.54 -18.37 2.68
N ASP A 100 -2.61 -19.08 3.31
CA ASP A 100 -2.87 -20.15 4.28
C ASP A 100 -3.78 -19.71 5.45
N ARG A 101 -3.89 -18.40 5.73
CA ARG A 101 -4.70 -17.85 6.83
C ARG A 101 -6.15 -17.57 6.44
N THR A 102 -6.40 -17.20 5.19
CA THR A 102 -7.74 -16.81 4.72
C THR A 102 -8.35 -17.80 3.74
N GLY A 103 -7.55 -18.74 3.21
CA GLY A 103 -7.98 -19.71 2.19
C GLY A 103 -8.41 -19.06 0.89
N LYS A 104 -8.01 -17.79 0.65
CA LYS A 104 -8.30 -17.03 -0.56
C LYS A 104 -7.08 -16.99 -1.45
N ASP A 105 -7.33 -17.15 -2.73
CA ASP A 105 -6.32 -16.98 -3.76
C ASP A 105 -6.01 -15.49 -3.91
N TYR A 106 -4.72 -15.16 -3.80
CA TYR A 106 -4.20 -13.83 -4.06
C TYR A 106 -2.99 -13.92 -4.98
N CYS A 107 -2.81 -12.89 -5.79
CA CYS A 107 -1.58 -12.68 -6.53
C CYS A 107 -0.69 -11.71 -5.74
N VAL A 108 0.58 -12.07 -5.55
CA VAL A 108 1.52 -11.33 -4.69
C VAL A 108 2.69 -10.78 -5.52
N ILE A 109 3.03 -9.52 -5.26
CA ILE A 109 4.21 -8.84 -5.81
C ILE A 109 5.07 -8.38 -4.63
N THR A 110 6.35 -8.79 -4.62
CA THR A 110 7.31 -8.34 -3.59
C THR A 110 8.13 -7.16 -4.12
N ALA A 111 8.01 -6.00 -3.49
CA ALA A 111 8.81 -4.83 -3.83
C ALA A 111 9.94 -4.64 -2.81
N LYS A 112 11.16 -4.38 -3.32
CA LYS A 112 12.36 -4.09 -2.54
C LYS A 112 12.75 -2.62 -2.74
N THR A 113 13.48 -2.06 -1.77
CA THR A 113 14.05 -0.70 -1.86
C THR A 113 15.04 -0.58 -3.01
#